data_AF-A0A257PBB3-F1
#
_entry.id   AF-A0A257PBB3-F1
#
_cell.length_a   1.000
_cell.length_b   1.000
_cell.length_c   1.000
_cell.angle_alpha   90.00
_cell.angle_beta   90.00
_cell.angle_gamma   90.00
#
_symmetry.space_group_name_H-M   'P 1'
#
loop_
_entity.id
_entity.type
_entity.pdbx_description
1 polymer ?
#
loop_
_entity_poly.entity_id
_entity_poly.type
_entity_poly.pdbx_seq_one_letter_code
_entity_poly.pdbx_strand_id
1 'polypeptide(L)' 'QPVFARAAGCHGLELHHSIENPQHFILMVKWESIAHHMETFRNSPDFQIWRGAVGACFAAPPKVYHTKTTIR' A
#
# COMPACT_ATOMS: atom_id res chain seq x y z
N GLN A 1 1.17 12.28 11.09
CA GLN A 1 1.18 12.22 9.62
C GLN A 1 0.70 10.84 9.16
N PRO A 2 0.08 10.69 7.97
CA PRO A 2 -0.23 9.39 7.40
C PRO A 2 1.03 8.54 7.24
N VAL A 3 0.97 7.24 7.59
CA VAL A 3 2.14 6.33 7.59
C VAL A 3 2.87 6.28 6.25
N PHE A 4 2.14 6.24 5.14
CA PHE A 4 2.73 6.26 3.80
C PHE A 4 3.34 7.60 3.42
N ALA A 5 2.74 8.72 3.86
CA ALA A 5 3.19 10.06 3.46
C ALA A 5 4.58 10.43 3.99
N ARG A 6 5.04 9.77 5.06
CA ARG A 6 6.39 9.93 5.62
C ARG A 6 7.33 8.77 5.30
N ALA A 7 6.85 7.74 4.59
CA ALA A 7 7.69 6.61 4.22
C ALA A 7 8.70 7.04 3.15
N ALA A 8 9.98 6.68 3.33
CA ALA A 8 11.03 6.99 2.37
C ALA A 8 10.68 6.42 0.98
N GLY A 9 10.86 7.24 -0.07
CA GLY A 9 10.55 6.87 -1.45
C GLY A 9 9.05 6.75 -1.76
N CYS A 10 8.14 7.18 -0.89
CA CYS A 10 6.71 7.25 -1.19
C CYS A 10 6.33 8.60 -1.82
N HIS A 11 5.63 8.57 -2.95
CA HIS A 11 5.22 9.76 -3.71
C HIS A 11 3.70 9.91 -3.84
N GLY A 12 2.94 9.12 -3.10
CA GLY A 12 1.48 9.24 -3.06
C GLY A 12 0.77 7.90 -2.97
N LEU A 13 -0.54 7.97 -2.71
CA LEU A 13 -1.41 6.82 -2.62
C LEU A 13 -2.78 7.12 -3.21
N GLU A 14 -3.43 6.07 -3.69
CA GLU A 14 -4.82 6.08 -4.14
C GLU A 14 -5.50 4.82 -3.60
N LEU A 15 -6.73 4.96 -3.10
CA LEU A 15 -7.56 3.83 -2.69
C LEU A 15 -8.74 3.71 -3.63
N HIS A 16 -8.80 2.61 -4.38
CA HIS A 16 -9.87 2.36 -5.35
C HIS A 16 -10.81 1.32 -4.75
N HIS A 17 -12.12 1.59 -4.80
CA HIS A 17 -13.17 0.66 -4.39
C HIS A 17 -13.77 0.01 -5.64
N SER A 18 -13.80 -1.32 -5.70
CA SER A 18 -14.39 -2.02 -6.85
C SER A 18 -15.91 -1.86 -6.86
N ILE A 19 -16.45 -1.50 -8.03
CA ILE A 19 -17.89 -1.35 -8.24
C ILE A 19 -18.56 -2.73 -8.31
N GLU A 20 -17.96 -3.65 -9.06
CA GLU A 20 -18.47 -5.01 -9.30
C GLU A 20 -18.27 -5.93 -8.09
N ASN A 21 -17.24 -5.67 -7.28
CA ASN A 21 -16.93 -6.46 -6.09
C ASN A 21 -16.78 -5.52 -4.88
N PRO A 22 -17.87 -5.11 -4.21
CA PRO A 22 -17.84 -4.10 -3.15
C PRO A 22 -16.97 -4.44 -1.92
N GLN A 23 -16.54 -5.70 -1.77
CA GLN A 23 -15.61 -6.12 -0.72
C GLN A 23 -14.14 -5.97 -1.12
N HIS A 24 -13.84 -5.62 -2.38
CA HIS A 24 -12.50 -5.50 -2.92
C HIS A 24 -12.06 -4.03 -3.02
N PHE A 25 -10.88 -3.78 -2.49
CA PHE A 25 -10.20 -2.49 -2.56
C PHE A 25 -8.79 -2.68 -3.12
N ILE A 26 -8.34 -1.72 -3.93
CA ILE A 26 -6.96 -1.65 -4.41
C ILE A 26 -6.32 -0.43 -3.78
N LEU A 27 -5.31 -0.67 -2.94
CA LEU A 27 -4.41 0.39 -2.47
C LEU A 27 -3.23 0.49 -3.42
N MET A 28 -3.22 1.54 -4.24
CA MET A 28 -2.10 1.86 -5.12
C MET A 28 -1.17 2.83 -4.39
N VAL A 29 0.09 2.44 -4.20
CA VAL A 29 1.11 3.30 -3.57
C VAL A 29 2.24 3.54 -4.56
N LYS A 30 2.58 4.81 -4.78
CA LYS A 30 3.65 5.21 -5.70
C LYS A 30 4.97 5.18 -4.96
N TRP A 31 5.82 4.22 -5.32
CA TRP A 31 7.15 4.06 -4.74
C TRP A 31 8.24 4.43 -5.75
N GLU A 32 9.34 4.98 -5.25
CA GLU A 32 10.56 5.24 -6.02
C GLU A 32 11.22 3.93 -6.46
N SER A 33 11.17 2.88 -5.63
CA SER A 33 11.69 1.55 -5.96
C SER A 33 10.93 0.45 -5.22
N ILE A 34 11.09 -0.80 -5.68
CA ILE A 34 10.54 -1.97 -4.98
C ILE A 34 11.16 -2.12 -3.58
N ALA A 35 12.45 -1.81 -3.41
CA ALA A 35 13.15 -1.90 -2.12
C ALA A 35 12.57 -0.92 -1.08
N HIS A 36 12.21 0.30 -1.49
CA HIS A 36 11.53 1.25 -0.60
C HIS A 36 10.24 0.69 0.01
N HIS A 37 9.48 -0.08 -0.78
CA HIS A 37 8.30 -0.79 -0.27
C HIS A 37 8.68 -2.03 0.55
N MET A 38 9.39 -2.98 -0.05
CA MET A 38 9.52 -4.35 0.46
C MET A 38 10.60 -4.53 1.52
N GLU A 39 11.54 -3.60 1.62
CA GLU A 39 12.62 -3.62 2.60
C GLU A 39 12.45 -2.47 3.60
N THR A 40 12.47 -1.22 3.12
CA THR A 40 12.44 -0.05 4.00
C THR A 40 11.11 0.07 4.73
N PHE A 41 9.99 0.19 4.00
CA PHE A 41 8.68 0.34 4.63
C PHE A 41 8.25 -0.93 5.34
N ARG A 42 8.39 -2.10 4.72
CA ARG A 42 7.92 -3.39 5.26
C ARG A 42 8.54 -3.76 6.61
N ASN A 43 9.78 -3.34 6.87
CA ASN A 43 10.49 -3.58 8.12
C ASN A 43 10.42 -2.38 9.09
N SER A 44 9.74 -1.30 8.72
CA SER A 44 9.60 -0.12 9.57
C SER A 44 8.50 -0.28 10.65
N PRO A 45 8.56 0.49 11.74
CA PRO A 45 7.46 0.58 12.71
C PRO A 45 6.14 1.04 12.07
N ASP A 46 6.21 1.86 11.02
CA ASP A 46 5.05 2.38 10.32
C ASP A 46 4.24 1.29 9.62
N PHE A 47 4.88 0.19 9.18
CA PHE A 47 4.15 -0.96 8.68
C PHE A 47 3.32 -1.64 9.77
N GLN A 48 3.83 -1.72 11.00
CA GLN A 48 3.07 -2.28 12.13
C GLN A 48 1.90 -1.37 12.52
N ILE A 49 2.10 -0.05 12.52
CA ILE A 49 1.03 0.93 12.73
C ILE A 49 -0.05 0.77 11.65
N TRP A 50 0.35 0.68 10.38
CA TRP A 50 -0.56 0.42 9.26
C TRP A 50 -1.35 -0.88 9.48
N ARG A 51 -0.66 -2.00 9.75
CA ARG A 51 -1.30 -3.30 9.99
C ARG A 51 -2.23 -3.30 11.19
N GLY A 52 -1.91 -2.56 12.25
CA GLY A 52 -2.79 -2.41 13.41
C GLY A 52 -4.08 -1.64 13.08
N ALA A 53 -3.98 -0.63 12.21
CA ALA A 53 -5.13 0.21 11.85
C ALA A 53 -6.13 -0.49 10.92
N VAL A 54 -5.65 -1.27 9.95
CA VAL A 54 -6.53 -1.87 8.91
C VAL A 54 -6.58 -3.40 8.93
N GLY A 55 -5.73 -4.06 9.73
CA GLY A 55 -5.56 -5.50 9.70
C GLY A 55 -6.85 -6.28 9.98
N ALA A 56 -7.66 -5.78 10.92
CA ALA A 56 -8.94 -6.38 11.29
C ALA A 56 -10.02 -6.25 10.19
N CYS A 57 -9.85 -5.33 9.24
CA CYS A 57 -10.78 -5.15 8.12
C CYS A 57 -10.56 -6.17 7.00
N PHE A 58 -9.42 -6.86 6.98
CA PHE A 58 -9.08 -7.80 5.92
C PHE A 58 -9.65 -9.19 6.18
N ALA A 59 -10.40 -9.71 5.21
CA ALA A 59 -10.85 -11.11 5.23
C ALA A 59 -9.69 -12.11 5.08
N ALA A 60 -8.59 -11.72 4.42
CA ALA A 60 -7.37 -12.50 4.23
C ALA A 60 -6.18 -11.57 3.96
N PRO A 61 -4.91 -12.04 4.03
CA PRO A 61 -3.75 -11.25 3.62
C PRO A 61 -3.92 -10.68 2.19
N PRO A 62 -3.68 -9.38 1.97
CA PRO A 62 -3.80 -8.79 0.64
C PRO A 62 -2.81 -9.41 -0.36
N LYS A 63 -3.23 -9.58 -1.61
CA LYS A 63 -2.32 -9.88 -2.72
C LYS A 63 -1.54 -8.63 -3.08
N VAL A 64 -0.21 -8.73 -3.14
CA VAL A 64 0.68 -7.59 -3.40
C VAL A 64 1.49 -7.88 -4.66
N TYR A 65 1.54 -6.91 -5.56
CA TYR A 65 2.38 -6.91 -6.76
C TYR A 65 2.78 -5.47 -7.09
N HIS A 66 3.82 -5.32 -7.91
CA HIS A 66 4.34 -4.01 -8.32
C HIS A 66 4.17 -3.86 -9.82
N THR A 67 3.79 -2.66 -10.24
CA THR A 67 3.62 -2.33 -11.65
C THR A 67 4.50 -1.14 -12.01
N LYS A 68 4.78 -0.99 -13.30
CA LYS A 68 5.29 0.26 -13.87
C LYS A 68 4.28 0.77 -14.88
N THR A 69 4.11 2.08 -14.95
CA THR A 69 3.31 2.69 -16.01
C THR A 69 4.06 2.58 -17.32
N THR A 70 3.53 1.81 -18.27
CA THR A 70 4.12 1.70 -19.62
C THR A 70 3.57 2.78 -20.56
N ILE A 71 2.31 3.20 -20.35
CA ILE A 71 1.61 4.24 -21.12
C ILE A 71 0.74 5.04 -20.14
N ARG A 72 0.64 6.35 -20.34
CA ARG A 72 -0.24 7.26 -19.58
C ARG A 72 -1.28 7.88 -20.50
#